data_AF-A0A8C8T0V5-F1
#
_entry.id   AF-A0A8C8T0V5-F1
#
_cell.length_a   1.000
_cell.length_b   1.000
_cell.length_c   1.000
_cell.angle_alpha   90.00
_cell.angle_beta   90.00
_cell.angle_gamma   90.00
#
_symmetry.space_group_name_H-M   'P 1'
#
loop_
_entity.id
_entity.type
_entity.pdbx_description
1 polymer ?
#
loop_
_entity_poly.entity_id
_entity_poly.type
_entity_poly.pdbx_seq_one_letter_code
_entity_poly.pdbx_strand_id
1 'polypeptide(L)'
;ISECQRQQLASVSYSSRYALGLFYEAGMKIDVPWAGQYITSNPCIRFISIDNKKRNIESSEFGPSLVIHTTVPFGVTYLEHSEEEVQELISQQLETILPGLPQPVATKCQKWRYSQVTNSAVNCPGQMTLHVNPSLVCGGDGFTQSNFDGCIASALSVMEALKNHI
;
A
#
# COMPACT_ATOMS: atom_id res chain seq x y z
N ILE A 1 -6.84 7.48 28.56
CA ILE A 1 -6.34 8.46 27.56
C ILE A 1 -6.98 9.80 27.82
N SER A 2 -6.24 10.90 27.67
CA SER A 2 -6.82 12.24 27.77
C SER A 2 -7.63 12.58 26.52
N GLU A 3 -8.50 13.60 26.62
CA GLU A 3 -9.25 14.10 25.46
C GLU A 3 -8.32 14.67 24.39
N CYS A 4 -7.23 15.33 24.80
CA CYS A 4 -6.20 15.81 23.88
C CYS A 4 -5.54 14.67 23.09
N GLN A 5 -5.16 13.57 23.76
CA GLN A 5 -4.61 12.39 23.09
C GLN A 5 -5.60 11.76 22.12
N ARG A 6 -6.89 11.67 22.50
CA ARG A 6 -7.94 11.18 21.61
C ARG A 6 -8.03 12.03 20.35
N GLN A 7 -8.04 13.35 20.48
CA GLN A 7 -8.10 14.28 19.34
C GLN A 7 -6.87 14.17 18.44
N GLN A 8 -5.68 14.03 19.02
CA GLN A 8 -4.44 13.81 18.27
C GLN A 8 -4.51 12.52 17.45
N LEU A 9 -4.94 11.41 18.05
CA LEU A 9 -5.11 10.13 17.34
C LEU A 9 -6.18 10.22 16.25
N ALA A 10 -7.32 10.87 16.54
CA ALA A 10 -8.40 11.02 15.58
C ALA A 10 -8.04 11.96 14.40
N SER A 11 -7.04 12.83 14.55
CA SER A 11 -6.54 13.69 13.48
C SER A 11 -5.65 12.98 12.47
N VAL A 12 -5.16 11.77 12.80
CA VAL A 12 -4.35 10.97 11.88
C VAL A 12 -5.22 10.53 10.72
N SER A 13 -4.73 10.73 9.51
CA SER A 13 -5.46 10.37 8.29
C SER A 13 -4.58 9.61 7.32
N TYR A 14 -5.21 8.75 6.54
CA TYR A 14 -4.55 7.92 5.55
C TYR A 14 -5.24 8.08 4.20
N SER A 15 -4.46 7.95 3.14
CA SER A 15 -4.96 7.74 1.80
C SER A 15 -5.54 6.33 1.64
N SER A 16 -6.37 6.15 0.61
CA SER A 16 -6.89 4.83 0.22
C SER A 16 -6.49 4.50 -1.21
N ARG A 17 -6.21 3.22 -1.48
CA ARG A 17 -5.84 2.70 -2.81
C ARG A 17 -6.37 1.29 -3.00
N TYR A 18 -6.42 0.84 -4.25
CA TYR A 18 -6.47 -0.56 -4.59
C TYR A 18 -5.14 -1.03 -5.16
N ALA A 19 -4.83 -2.30 -4.94
CA ALA A 19 -3.81 -3.03 -5.66
C ALA A 19 -4.47 -4.20 -6.41
N LEU A 20 -4.04 -4.44 -7.65
CA LEU A 20 -4.46 -5.58 -8.46
C LEU A 20 -3.24 -6.39 -8.84
N GLY A 21 -3.20 -7.65 -8.41
CA GLY A 21 -2.25 -8.66 -8.85
C GLY A 21 -2.84 -9.50 -9.98
N LEU A 22 -2.09 -9.65 -11.08
CA LEU A 22 -2.43 -10.53 -12.19
C LEU A 22 -1.32 -11.56 -12.36
N PHE A 23 -1.69 -12.84 -12.49
CA PHE A 23 -0.77 -13.95 -12.63
C PHE A 23 -0.99 -14.64 -13.96
N TYR A 24 0.09 -14.96 -14.67
CA TYR A 24 0.05 -15.55 -16.01
C TYR A 24 0.69 -16.94 -16.01
N GLU A 25 0.41 -17.72 -17.07
CA GLU A 25 1.01 -19.02 -17.29
C GLU A 25 2.51 -18.94 -17.58
N ALA A 26 3.21 -20.03 -17.30
CA ALA A 26 4.60 -20.23 -17.72
C ALA A 26 4.76 -20.05 -19.23
N GLY A 27 5.89 -19.47 -19.65
CA GLY A 27 6.19 -19.18 -21.05
C GLY A 27 5.60 -17.87 -21.59
N MET A 28 4.66 -17.25 -20.89
CA MET A 28 4.18 -15.90 -21.22
C MET A 28 5.28 -14.85 -20.95
N LYS A 29 5.35 -13.81 -21.77
CA LYS A 29 6.27 -12.69 -21.61
C LYS A 29 5.51 -11.37 -21.71
N ILE A 30 5.85 -10.43 -20.83
CA ILE A 30 5.39 -9.05 -20.91
C ILE A 30 6.54 -8.23 -21.47
N ASP A 31 6.42 -7.84 -22.73
CA ASP A 31 7.48 -7.17 -23.47
C ASP A 31 7.46 -5.65 -23.22
N VAL A 32 7.99 -5.25 -22.06
CA VAL A 32 8.20 -3.85 -21.71
C VAL A 32 9.63 -3.62 -21.22
N PRO A 33 10.25 -2.47 -21.53
CA PRO A 33 11.67 -2.24 -21.21
C PRO A 33 11.92 -2.06 -19.70
N TRP A 34 10.89 -1.74 -18.92
CA TRP A 34 10.97 -1.45 -17.48
C TRP A 34 10.50 -2.64 -16.61
N ALA A 35 10.83 -2.60 -15.32
CA ALA A 35 10.33 -3.56 -14.31
C ALA A 35 9.26 -2.94 -13.40
N GLY A 36 9.25 -1.60 -13.31
CA GLY A 36 8.16 -0.82 -12.76
C GLY A 36 8.10 0.54 -13.43
N GLN A 37 6.88 1.07 -13.56
CA GLN A 37 6.65 2.37 -14.18
C GLN A 37 5.59 3.14 -13.40
N TYR A 38 5.90 4.39 -13.07
CA TYR A 38 4.91 5.34 -12.59
C TYR A 38 4.16 5.96 -13.76
N ILE A 39 2.83 5.99 -13.64
CA ILE A 39 1.91 6.57 -14.62
C ILE A 39 1.31 7.83 -13.99
N THR A 40 1.46 8.97 -14.64
CA THR A 40 0.96 10.28 -14.17
C THR A 40 -0.25 10.79 -14.94
N SER A 41 -0.46 10.28 -16.16
CA SER A 41 -1.52 10.74 -17.07
C SER A 41 -2.82 9.94 -16.98
N ASN A 42 -2.82 8.75 -16.34
CA ASN A 42 -4.01 7.91 -16.22
C ASN A 42 -4.80 8.26 -14.95
N PRO A 43 -6.14 8.41 -15.02
CA PRO A 43 -6.96 8.80 -13.86
C PRO A 43 -7.08 7.70 -12.79
N CYS A 44 -6.93 6.43 -13.19
CA CYS A 44 -7.09 5.25 -12.34
C CYS A 44 -5.76 4.68 -11.84
N ILE A 45 -4.80 4.46 -12.73
CA ILE A 45 -3.57 3.71 -12.45
C ILE A 45 -2.41 4.67 -12.16
N ARG A 46 -1.74 4.47 -11.02
CA ARG A 46 -0.57 5.27 -10.61
C ARG A 46 0.76 4.58 -10.87
N PHE A 47 0.79 3.25 -10.77
CA PHE A 47 2.02 2.47 -10.88
C PHE A 47 1.73 1.05 -11.36
N ILE A 48 2.60 0.52 -12.20
CA ILE A 48 2.59 -0.88 -12.67
C ILE A 48 3.96 -1.48 -12.38
N SER A 49 4.01 -2.72 -11.91
CA SER A 49 5.23 -3.49 -11.74
C SER A 49 5.12 -4.86 -12.41
N ILE A 50 6.14 -5.21 -13.19
CA ILE A 50 6.42 -6.58 -13.59
C ILE A 50 7.22 -7.22 -12.46
N ASP A 51 6.53 -7.89 -11.55
CA ASP A 51 7.05 -8.12 -10.21
C ASP A 51 8.17 -9.17 -10.17
N ASN A 52 8.12 -10.19 -11.04
CA ASN A 52 9.24 -11.12 -11.24
C ASN A 52 10.49 -10.41 -11.80
N LYS A 53 10.33 -9.50 -12.78
CA LYS A 53 11.44 -8.70 -13.31
C LYS A 53 12.03 -7.76 -12.26
N LYS A 54 11.18 -7.12 -11.45
CA LYS A 54 11.60 -6.27 -10.32
C LYS A 54 12.43 -7.05 -9.29
N ARG A 55 12.06 -8.31 -9.04
CA ARG A 55 12.76 -9.21 -8.11
C ARG A 55 13.97 -9.91 -8.74
N ASN A 56 14.30 -9.61 -9.99
CA ASN A 56 15.36 -10.27 -10.76
C ASN A 56 15.23 -11.79 -10.79
N ILE A 57 14.00 -12.26 -11.01
CA ILE A 57 13.66 -13.67 -11.08
C ILE A 57 13.45 -14.06 -12.55
N GLU A 58 14.38 -14.82 -13.08
CA GLU A 58 14.31 -15.43 -14.42
C GLU A 58 14.07 -16.94 -14.28
N SER A 59 12.90 -17.42 -14.69
CA SER A 59 12.59 -18.85 -14.76
C SER A 59 11.57 -19.11 -15.85
N SER A 60 11.67 -20.26 -16.50
CA SER A 60 10.65 -20.77 -17.40
C SER A 60 9.58 -21.60 -16.69
N GLU A 61 9.74 -21.87 -15.39
CA GLU A 61 8.82 -22.73 -14.61
C GLU A 61 7.54 -21.99 -14.15
N PHE A 62 7.58 -20.66 -14.07
CA PHE A 62 6.42 -19.85 -13.72
C PHE A 62 6.25 -18.68 -14.68
N GLY A 63 5.00 -18.26 -14.85
CA GLY A 63 4.68 -17.08 -15.63
C GLY A 63 4.98 -15.78 -14.89
N PRO A 64 4.97 -14.65 -15.61
CA PRO A 64 5.16 -13.35 -15.00
C PRO A 64 3.96 -12.98 -14.13
N SER A 65 4.19 -12.02 -13.23
CA SER A 65 3.14 -11.43 -12.40
C SER A 65 3.16 -9.91 -12.51
N LEU A 66 1.99 -9.31 -12.71
CA LEU A 66 1.77 -7.87 -12.74
C LEU A 66 1.19 -7.40 -11.42
N VAL A 67 1.68 -6.29 -10.90
CA VAL A 67 1.08 -5.57 -9.78
C VAL A 67 0.73 -4.15 -10.22
N ILE A 68 -0.53 -3.78 -10.10
CA ILE A 68 -1.05 -2.47 -10.46
C ILE A 68 -1.50 -1.76 -9.18
N HIS A 69 -1.05 -0.53 -8.96
CA HIS A 69 -1.56 0.33 -7.88
C HIS A 69 -2.37 1.48 -8.45
N THR A 70 -3.55 1.71 -7.88
CA THR A 70 -4.41 2.83 -8.29
C THR A 70 -3.91 4.17 -7.75
N THR A 71 -4.42 5.26 -8.30
CA THR A 71 -4.33 6.61 -7.74
C THR A 71 -5.09 6.70 -6.43
N VAL A 72 -4.79 7.72 -5.61
CA VAL A 72 -5.55 8.00 -4.38
C VAL A 72 -6.98 8.44 -4.69
N PRO A 73 -7.24 9.37 -5.64
CA PRO A 73 -8.61 9.77 -5.96
C PRO A 73 -9.48 8.57 -6.35
N PHE A 74 -8.98 7.68 -7.20
CA PHE A 74 -9.69 6.45 -7.57
C PHE A 74 -9.97 5.56 -6.35
N GLY A 75 -8.96 5.32 -5.51
CA GLY A 75 -9.11 4.50 -4.31
C GLY A 75 -10.15 5.02 -3.32
N VAL A 76 -10.26 6.35 -3.16
CA VAL A 76 -11.26 6.99 -2.32
C VAL A 76 -12.66 6.91 -2.95
N THR A 77 -12.79 7.20 -4.25
CA THR A 77 -14.07 7.13 -4.97
C THR A 77 -14.70 5.75 -4.91
N TYR A 78 -13.90 4.69 -5.04
CA TYR A 78 -14.38 3.31 -5.12
C TYR A 78 -14.26 2.52 -3.80
N LEU A 79 -14.07 3.22 -2.67
CA LEU A 79 -13.72 2.60 -1.40
C LEU A 79 -14.79 1.64 -0.85
N GLU A 80 -16.06 1.94 -1.07
CA GLU A 80 -17.20 1.12 -0.63
C GLU A 80 -17.75 0.17 -1.72
N HIS A 81 -17.13 0.15 -2.90
CA HIS A 81 -17.52 -0.77 -3.98
C HIS A 81 -16.94 -2.18 -3.72
N SER A 82 -17.48 -3.17 -4.43
CA SER A 82 -17.00 -4.56 -4.38
C SER A 82 -15.62 -4.68 -5.04
N GLU A 83 -14.84 -5.68 -4.64
CA GLU A 83 -13.51 -5.88 -5.22
C GLU A 83 -13.60 -6.33 -6.69
N GLU A 84 -14.68 -7.03 -7.06
CA GLU A 84 -14.99 -7.50 -8.40
C GLU A 84 -15.26 -6.31 -9.35
N GLU A 85 -16.14 -5.39 -8.98
CA GLU A 85 -16.44 -4.19 -9.76
C GLU A 85 -15.18 -3.34 -9.97
N VAL A 86 -14.39 -3.16 -8.92
CA VAL A 86 -13.16 -2.36 -9.00
C VAL A 86 -12.08 -3.05 -9.83
N GLN A 87 -11.98 -4.39 -9.76
CA GLN A 87 -11.08 -5.15 -10.60
C GLN A 87 -11.38 -4.95 -12.08
N GLU A 88 -12.66 -4.97 -12.48
CA GLU A 88 -13.06 -4.73 -13.88
C GLU A 88 -12.65 -3.33 -14.34
N LEU A 89 -12.90 -2.30 -13.53
CA LEU A 89 -12.53 -0.92 -13.84
C LEU A 89 -11.01 -0.74 -13.99
N ILE A 90 -10.21 -1.33 -13.10
CA ILE A 90 -8.75 -1.30 -13.21
C ILE A 90 -8.28 -2.03 -14.47
N SER A 91 -8.89 -3.17 -14.80
CA SER A 91 -8.54 -3.99 -15.97
C SER A 91 -8.82 -3.24 -17.29
N GLN A 92 -9.96 -2.54 -17.38
CA GLN A 92 -10.28 -1.69 -18.53
C GLN A 92 -9.25 -0.56 -18.72
N GLN A 93 -8.79 0.04 -17.62
CA GLN A 93 -7.77 1.09 -17.68
C GLN A 93 -6.39 0.52 -18.02
N LEU A 94 -6.07 -0.68 -17.57
CA LEU A 94 -4.82 -1.36 -17.88
C LEU A 94 -4.69 -1.63 -19.38
N GLU A 95 -5.76 -2.05 -20.06
CA GLU A 95 -5.77 -2.29 -21.51
C GLU A 95 -5.40 -1.03 -22.31
N THR A 96 -5.71 0.16 -21.79
CA THR A 96 -5.31 1.44 -22.44
C THR A 96 -3.81 1.73 -22.32
N ILE A 97 -3.12 1.12 -21.36
CA ILE A 97 -1.69 1.33 -21.07
C ILE A 97 -0.83 0.19 -21.65
N LEU A 98 -1.29 -1.05 -21.49
CA LEU A 98 -0.66 -2.28 -21.97
C LEU A 98 -1.68 -3.09 -22.77
N PRO A 99 -1.95 -2.70 -24.04
CA PRO A 99 -2.96 -3.36 -24.86
C PRO A 99 -2.53 -4.78 -25.25
N GLY A 100 -3.50 -5.67 -25.40
CA GLY A 100 -3.28 -7.03 -25.90
C GLY A 100 -2.67 -8.00 -24.88
N LEU A 101 -2.74 -7.68 -23.58
CA LEU A 101 -2.38 -8.66 -22.55
C LEU A 101 -3.36 -9.85 -22.62
N PRO A 102 -2.87 -11.10 -22.51
CA PRO A 102 -3.74 -12.26 -22.47
C PRO A 102 -4.57 -12.26 -21.16
N GLN A 103 -5.56 -13.15 -21.09
CA GLN A 103 -6.31 -13.35 -19.85
C GLN A 103 -5.37 -13.93 -18.77
N PRO A 104 -5.35 -13.34 -17.55
CA PRO A 104 -4.59 -13.91 -16.44
C PRO A 104 -5.25 -15.20 -15.93
N VAL A 105 -4.44 -16.13 -15.43
CA VAL A 105 -4.94 -17.39 -14.86
C VAL A 105 -5.41 -17.27 -13.42
N ALA A 106 -4.94 -16.23 -12.74
CA ALA A 106 -5.45 -15.85 -11.44
C ALA A 106 -5.34 -14.33 -11.28
N THR A 107 -6.24 -13.77 -10.47
CA THR A 107 -6.21 -12.37 -10.08
C THR A 107 -6.34 -12.25 -8.56
N LYS A 108 -5.78 -11.17 -8.01
CA LYS A 108 -5.99 -10.78 -6.62
C LYS A 108 -6.20 -9.28 -6.55
N CYS A 109 -7.44 -8.86 -6.29
CA CYS A 109 -7.75 -7.49 -5.93
C CYS A 109 -7.54 -7.32 -4.41
N GLN A 110 -6.99 -6.17 -4.00
CA GLN A 110 -6.75 -5.84 -2.61
C GLN A 110 -7.11 -4.39 -2.35
N LYS A 111 -8.11 -4.17 -1.47
CA LYS A 111 -8.46 -2.85 -0.93
C LYS A 111 -7.50 -2.45 0.18
N TRP A 112 -6.81 -1.33 0.03
CA TRP A 112 -6.03 -0.67 1.08
C TRP A 112 -6.78 0.56 1.57
N ARG A 113 -7.69 0.37 2.53
CA ARG A 113 -8.47 1.46 3.14
C ARG A 113 -7.56 2.49 3.82
N TYR A 114 -6.55 2.02 4.53
CA TYR A 114 -5.50 2.83 5.15
C TYR A 114 -4.18 2.48 4.46
N SER A 115 -3.91 3.10 3.31
CA SER A 115 -2.75 2.78 2.47
C SER A 115 -1.47 3.45 2.96
N GLN A 116 -1.50 4.79 3.07
CA GLN A 116 -0.35 5.57 3.51
C GLN A 116 -0.84 6.79 4.29
N VAL A 117 -0.18 7.10 5.41
CA VAL A 117 -0.44 8.27 6.24
C VAL A 117 -0.29 9.55 5.40
N THR A 118 -1.31 10.39 5.45
CA THR A 118 -1.33 11.72 4.81
C THR A 118 -1.13 12.82 5.84
N ASN A 119 -1.68 12.65 7.04
CA ASN A 119 -1.40 13.50 8.19
C ASN A 119 -1.07 12.60 9.38
N SER A 120 0.14 12.70 9.90
CA SER A 120 0.61 11.95 11.07
C SER A 120 0.17 12.62 12.37
N ALA A 121 0.26 11.89 13.49
CA ALA A 121 -0.07 12.41 14.81
C ALA A 121 0.82 13.61 15.17
N VAL A 122 0.18 14.72 15.53
CA VAL A 122 0.87 15.97 15.86
C VAL A 122 1.60 15.84 17.19
N ASN A 123 2.86 16.32 17.25
CA ASN A 123 3.69 16.38 18.46
C ASN A 123 3.94 15.02 19.16
N CYS A 124 3.82 13.89 18.44
CA CYS A 124 4.06 12.55 18.98
C CYS A 124 5.02 11.78 18.07
N PRO A 125 6.31 12.16 18.03
CA PRO A 125 7.26 11.57 17.09
C PRO A 125 7.52 10.09 17.42
N GLY A 126 7.08 9.21 16.54
CA GLY A 126 7.35 7.77 16.64
C GLY A 126 6.46 6.98 17.60
N GLN A 127 5.88 7.59 18.63
CA GLN A 127 5.00 6.89 19.57
C GLN A 127 4.09 7.84 20.36
N MET A 128 3.04 7.28 20.98
CA MET A 128 2.24 7.94 22.01
C MET A 128 1.99 7.01 23.20
N THR A 129 2.45 7.40 24.38
CA THR A 129 2.21 6.67 25.63
C THR A 129 0.83 7.04 26.18
N LEU A 130 -0.08 6.07 26.22
CA LEU A 130 -1.47 6.23 26.63
C LEU A 130 -1.69 5.94 28.11
N HIS A 131 -0.87 5.06 28.68
CA HIS A 131 -0.92 4.67 30.08
C HIS A 131 0.46 4.20 30.54
N VAL A 132 0.81 4.49 31.79
CA VAL A 132 2.15 4.18 32.34
C VAL A 132 2.15 2.86 33.11
N ASN A 133 1.11 2.56 33.90
CA ASN A 133 1.05 1.33 34.70
C ASN A 133 -0.40 0.80 34.84
N PRO A 134 -0.81 -0.25 34.10
CA PRO A 134 0.02 -1.03 33.18
C PRO A 134 0.42 -0.21 31.95
N SER A 135 1.62 -0.43 31.41
CA SER A 135 2.12 0.35 30.28
C SER A 135 1.33 0.07 28.99
N LEU A 136 0.96 1.14 28.29
CA LEU A 136 0.30 1.09 26.99
C LEU A 136 0.86 2.19 26.09
N VAL A 137 1.49 1.79 24.99
CA VAL A 137 2.13 2.69 24.02
C VAL A 137 1.63 2.35 22.61
N CYS A 138 1.27 3.36 21.84
CA CYS A 138 0.95 3.23 20.42
C CYS A 138 2.17 3.61 19.57
N GLY A 139 2.41 2.85 18.50
CA GLY A 139 3.40 3.14 17.46
C GLY A 139 2.85 2.77 16.08
N GLY A 140 3.65 3.01 15.04
CA GLY A 140 3.31 2.78 13.64
C GLY A 140 3.65 3.98 12.76
N ASP A 141 3.35 3.83 11.47
CA ASP A 141 3.52 4.87 10.45
C ASP A 141 2.68 6.12 10.72
N GLY A 142 1.52 5.98 11.37
CA GLY A 142 0.68 7.08 11.83
C GLY A 142 1.39 8.10 12.76
N PHE A 143 2.52 7.72 13.36
CA PHE A 143 3.35 8.59 14.20
C PHE A 143 4.66 9.02 13.52
N THR A 144 4.87 8.60 12.26
CA THR A 144 6.06 8.88 11.45
C THR A 144 5.67 9.09 9.98
N GLN A 145 5.98 8.13 9.11
CA GLN A 145 5.76 8.13 7.66
C GLN A 145 5.57 6.69 7.18
N SER A 146 4.73 6.47 6.15
CA SER A 146 4.43 5.13 5.62
C SER A 146 5.52 4.62 4.67
N ASN A 147 6.69 4.36 5.24
CA ASN A 147 7.78 3.62 4.59
C ASN A 147 8.53 2.77 5.62
N PHE A 148 9.49 1.99 5.12
CA PHE A 148 10.27 1.06 5.95
C PHE A 148 10.98 1.77 7.11
N ASP A 149 11.69 2.86 6.84
CA ASP A 149 12.45 3.59 7.86
C ASP A 149 11.55 4.28 8.89
N GLY A 150 10.36 4.74 8.49
CA GLY A 150 9.36 5.28 9.40
C GLY A 150 8.88 4.25 10.42
N CYS A 151 8.62 3.03 9.96
CA CYS A 151 8.29 1.91 10.84
C CYS A 151 9.44 1.59 11.81
N ILE A 152 10.69 1.57 11.34
CA ILE A 152 11.86 1.35 12.21
C ILE A 152 11.96 2.46 13.27
N ALA A 153 11.88 3.73 12.84
CA ALA A 153 11.97 4.87 13.74
C ALA A 153 10.89 4.82 14.82
N SER A 154 9.65 4.47 14.45
CA SER A 154 8.57 4.29 15.41
C SER A 154 8.84 3.15 16.39
N ALA A 155 9.29 1.99 15.90
CA ALA A 155 9.60 0.83 16.75
C ALA A 155 10.68 1.16 17.79
N LEU A 156 11.74 1.86 17.38
CA LEU A 156 12.80 2.33 18.30
C LEU A 156 12.25 3.31 19.35
N SER A 157 11.38 4.25 18.95
CA SER A 157 10.73 5.17 19.89
C SER A 157 9.84 4.44 20.91
N VAL A 158 9.09 3.43 20.48
CA VAL A 158 8.25 2.61 21.38
C VAL A 158 9.13 1.85 22.38
N MET A 159 10.20 1.22 21.90
CA MET A 159 11.15 0.50 22.76
C MET A 159 11.76 1.40 23.84
N GLU A 160 12.18 2.61 23.48
CA GLU A 160 12.76 3.55 24.44
C GLU A 160 11.72 4.01 25.48
N ALA A 161 10.46 4.21 25.08
CA ALA A 161 9.37 4.57 25.99
C ALA A 161 9.06 3.46 27.02
N LEU A 162 9.19 2.19 26.62
CA LEU A 162 8.92 1.05 27.49
C LEU A 162 10.10 0.66 28.37
N LYS A 163 11.32 1.04 28.02
CA LYS A 163 12.57 0.60 28.67
C LYS A 163 12.61 0.85 30.19
N ASN A 164 11.97 1.92 30.67
CA ASN A 164 11.93 2.26 32.11
C ASN A 164 10.77 1.59 32.87
N HIS A 165 9.98 0.75 32.19
CA HIS A 165 8.78 0.09 32.72
C HIS A 165 8.83 -1.43 32.56
N ILE A 166 9.94 -1.97 32.04
CA ILE A 166 10.26 -3.40 31.93
C ILE A 166 11.26 -3.77 33.03
#